data_AF-A0ABC8IST5-F1
#
_entry.id   AF-A0ABC8IST5-F1
#
_cell.length_a   1.000
_cell.length_b   1.000
_cell.length_c   1.000
_cell.angle_alpha   90.00
_cell.angle_beta   90.00
_cell.angle_gamma   90.00
#
_symmetry.space_group_name_H-M   'P 1'
#
loop_
_entity.id
_entity.type
_entity.pdbx_description
1 polymer ?
#
loop_
_entity_poly.entity_id
_entity_poly.type
_entity_poly.pdbx_seq_one_letter_code
_entity_poly.pdbx_strand_id
1 'polypeptide(L)' 'MSGTSRTEVAMKLECGGKNACSKVFMRDIDLSPANGIDSVSSLCTFVEGSAQGTIRPSSCLLH' A
#
# COMPACT_ATOMS: atom_id res chain seq x y z
N MET A 1 -4.33 -11.02 -0.12
CA MET A 1 -4.69 -10.62 -1.50
C MET A 1 -3.45 -10.67 -2.36
N SER A 2 -3.52 -11.27 -3.55
CA SER A 2 -2.40 -11.26 -4.50
C SER A 2 -2.85 -10.83 -5.90
N GLY A 3 -1.94 -10.26 -6.69
CA GLY A 3 -2.25 -9.79 -8.05
C GLY A 3 -1.11 -9.02 -8.70
N THR A 4 -1.39 -8.37 -9.82
CA THR A 4 -0.44 -7.50 -10.53
C THR A 4 -0.97 -6.08 -10.69
N SER A 5 -0.08 -5.09 -10.73
CA SER A 5 -0.43 -3.68 -10.99
C SER A 5 0.10 -3.22 -12.35
N ARG A 6 -0.75 -2.49 -13.09
CA ARG A 6 -0.38 -1.83 -14.36
C ARG A 6 0.13 -0.40 -14.16
N THR A 7 0.29 0.03 -12.92
CA THR A 7 0.79 1.35 -12.54
C THR A 7 1.87 1.22 -11.48
N GLU A 8 2.84 2.13 -11.48
CA GLU A 8 3.94 2.18 -10.50
C GLU A 8 3.43 2.36 -9.06
N VAL A 9 2.32 3.08 -8.86
CA VAL A 9 1.65 3.13 -7.57
C VAL A 9 0.58 2.03 -7.56
N ALA A 10 0.88 0.89 -6.94
CA ALA A 10 -0.03 -0.24 -6.85
C ALA A 10 -1.00 -0.12 -5.67
N MET A 11 -0.62 0.64 -4.64
CA MET A 11 -1.43 0.88 -3.45
C MET A 11 -1.48 2.36 -3.17
N LYS A 12 -2.67 2.96 -3.19
CA LYS A 12 -2.89 4.37 -2.88
C LYS A 12 -3.95 4.51 -1.79
N LEU A 13 -3.56 5.01 -0.63
CA LEU A 13 -4.45 5.26 0.51
C LEU A 13 -4.35 6.74 0.90
N GLU A 14 -5.42 7.49 0.68
CA GLU A 14 -5.45 8.92 0.96
C GLU A 14 -6.65 9.25 1.82
N CYS A 15 -6.40 9.89 2.96
CA CYS A 15 -7.44 10.36 3.88
C CYS A 15 -7.39 11.88 4.01
N GLY A 16 -8.52 12.51 4.33
CA GLY A 16 -8.61 13.97 4.34
C GLY A 16 -8.17 14.59 5.67
N GLY A 17 -7.11 15.40 5.67
CA GLY A 17 -6.62 16.11 6.87
C GLY A 17 -5.68 15.26 7.75
N LYS A 18 -5.01 15.89 8.72
CA LYS A 18 -3.95 15.24 9.52
C LYS A 18 -4.52 14.08 10.37
N ASN A 19 -4.03 12.87 10.16
CA ASN A 19 -4.37 11.62 10.88
C ASN A 19 -5.85 11.21 10.80
N ALA A 20 -6.50 11.42 9.66
CA ALA A 20 -7.92 11.15 9.50
C ALA A 20 -8.29 9.66 9.43
N CYS A 21 -7.36 8.81 8.97
CA CYS A 21 -7.54 7.36 9.02
C CYS A 21 -6.55 6.76 10.00
N SER A 22 -7.09 6.12 11.03
CA SER A 22 -6.30 5.39 12.04
C SER A 22 -6.75 3.94 12.09
N LYS A 23 -5.89 3.08 12.62
CA LYS A 23 -6.16 1.63 12.78
C LYS A 23 -6.40 0.92 11.45
N VAL A 24 -5.83 1.44 10.37
CA VAL A 24 -5.78 0.69 9.10
C VAL A 24 -4.88 -0.53 9.31
N PHE A 25 -5.35 -1.69 8.88
CA PHE A 25 -4.61 -2.93 9.01
C PHE A 25 -4.39 -3.55 7.62
N MET A 26 -3.14 -3.55 7.16
CA MET A 26 -2.75 -4.26 5.95
C MET A 26 -2.31 -5.68 6.31
N ARG A 27 -2.87 -6.67 5.64
CA ARG A 27 -2.54 -8.07 5.90
C ARG A 27 -2.43 -8.88 4.62
N ASP A 28 -1.30 -9.57 4.49
CA ASP A 28 -1.06 -10.58 3.46
C ASP A 28 -1.36 -10.05 2.04
N ILE A 29 -0.79 -8.89 1.68
CA ILE A 29 -0.92 -8.23 0.38
C ILE A 29 0.34 -8.50 -0.45
N ASP A 30 0.17 -9.05 -1.64
CA ASP A 30 1.26 -9.36 -2.57
C ASP A 30 0.92 -8.93 -4.00
N LEU A 31 1.26 -7.68 -4.32
CA LEU A 31 1.09 -7.09 -5.64
C LEU A 31 2.45 -6.98 -6.34
N SER A 32 2.56 -7.59 -7.51
CA SER A 32 3.74 -7.53 -8.37
C SER A 32 3.52 -6.60 -9.57
N PRO A 33 4.58 -6.10 -10.23
CA PRO A 33 4.42 -5.35 -11.47
C PRO A 33 3.83 -6.23 -12.57
N ALA A 34 2.92 -5.68 -13.36
CA ALA A 34 2.48 -6.29 -14.62
C ALA A 34 3.56 -6.13 -15.71
N ASN A 35 3.42 -6.86 -16.81
CA ASN A 35 4.34 -6.76 -17.95
C ASN A 35 4.47 -5.30 -18.43
N GLY A 36 5.72 -4.84 -18.58
CA GLY A 36 6.02 -3.46 -19.00
C GLY A 36 6.02 -2.44 -17.86
N ILE A 37 5.91 -2.90 -16.60
CA ILE A 37 6.14 -2.09 -15.40
C ILE A 37 7.40 -2.62 -14.70
N ASP A 38 8.34 -1.73 -14.36
CA ASP A 38 9.61 -2.15 -13.76
C ASP A 38 9.46 -2.46 -12.27
N SER A 39 8.68 -1.65 -11.55
CA SER A 39 8.46 -1.82 -10.11
C SER A 39 7.14 -1.21 -9.67
N VAL A 40 6.70 -1.60 -8.48
CA VAL A 40 5.49 -1.07 -7.85
C VAL A 40 5.79 -0.54 -6.46
N SER A 41 5.01 0.43 -6.03
CA SER A 41 5.17 1.17 -4.78
C SER A 41 3.82 1.41 -4.10
N SER A 42 3.89 1.83 -2.84
CA SER A 42 2.74 2.20 -2.03
C SER A 42 2.81 3.69 -1.68
N LEU A 43 1.69 4.39 -1.74
CA LEU A 43 1.55 5.79 -1.34
C LEU A 43 0.44 5.94 -0.29
N CYS A 44 0.79 6.55 0.85
CA CYS A 44 -0.13 6.81 1.95
C CYS A 44 -0.09 8.30 2.30
N THR A 45 -1.26 8.91 2.45
CA THR A 45 -1.42 10.31 2.84
C THR A 45 -2.40 10.41 4.01
N PHE A 46 -1.90 10.85 5.17
CA PHE A 46 -2.66 10.97 6.42
C PHE A 46 -3.30 9.66 6.92
N VAL A 47 -2.53 8.56 6.85
CA VAL A 47 -2.97 7.23 7.26
C VAL A 47 -2.00 6.66 8.29
N GLU A 48 -2.56 6.25 9.43
CA GLU A 48 -1.85 5.54 10.50
C GLU A 48 -2.40 4.13 10.64
N GLY A 49 -1.51 3.17 10.88
CA GLY A 49 -1.92 1.78 10.95
C GLY A 49 -0.78 0.81 11.18
N SER A 50 -1.06 -0.46 10.95
CA SER A 50 -0.08 -1.53 11.06
C SER A 50 -0.20 -2.49 9.88
N ALA A 51 0.91 -3.17 9.61
CA ALA A 51 0.98 -4.17 8.57
C ALA A 51 1.49 -5.49 9.17
N GLN A 52 0.91 -6.61 8.77
CA GLN A 52 1.30 -7.94 9.25
C GLN A 52 1.31 -8.95 8.09
N GLY A 53 2.26 -9.88 8.13
CA GLY A 53 2.41 -10.91 7.11
C GLY A 53 3.13 -10.40 5.86
N THR A 54 2.85 -11.01 4.70
CA THR A 54 3.46 -10.58 3.43
C THR A 54 2.89 -9.23 3.00
N ILE A 55 3.75 -8.25 2.74
CA ILE A 55 3.35 -6.92 2.27
C ILE A 55 4.27 -6.49 1.14
N ARG A 56 3.75 -6.60 -0.10
CA ARG A 56 4.40 -6.19 -1.33
C ARG A 56 3.39 -5.40 -2.19
N PRO A 57 3.75 -4.20 -2.68
CA PRO A 57 4.93 -3.41 -2.33
C PRO A 57 5.00 -3.04 -0.84
N SER A 58 6.16 -2.56 -0.39
CA SER A 58 6.39 -2.20 1.02
C SER A 58 5.29 -1.30 1.56
N SER A 59 4.86 -1.53 2.80
CA SER A 59 3.85 -0.70 3.47
C SER A 59 4.25 0.78 3.47
N CYS A 60 3.28 1.66 3.22
CA CYS A 60 3.43 3.10 3.38
C CYS A 60 2.79 3.65 4.65
N LEU A 61 2.20 2.78 5.49
CA LEU A 61 1.62 3.20 6.77
C LEU A 61 2.72 3.72 7.70
N LEU A 62 2.52 4.89 8.28
CA LEU A 62 3.36 5.40 9.36
C LEU A 62 3.05 4.61 10.64
N HIS A 63 4.09 4.13 11.31
CA HIS A 63 4.02 3.40 12.58
C HIS A 63 4.33 4.33 13.75
#